data_AF-G0QDI5-F1
#
_entry.id   AF-G0QDI5-F1
#
_cell.length_a   1.000
_cell.length_b   1.000
_cell.length_c   1.000
_cell.angle_alpha   90.00
_cell.angle_beta   90.00
_cell.angle_gamma   90.00
#
_symmetry.space_group_name_H-M   'P 1'
#
loop_
_entity.id
_entity.type
_entity.pdbx_description
1 polymer ?
#
loop_
_entity_poly.entity_id
_entity_poly.type
_entity_poly.pdbx_seq_one_letter_code
_entity_poly.pdbx_strand_id
1 'polypeptide(L)'
;MEWDDQRSKKFLINILDTLKANLESHLYEFPEDTETEEQIKDIQHDLKRVSLTPNRTSDLRRYWRRYKGEGGGDWKKLANQIEDFLEDKSVSTVSRLKEFDKDKLQLITVEFIS
;
A
#
# COMPACT_ATOMS: atom_id res chain seq x y z
N MET A 1 -1.16 -18.00 -2.99
CA MET A 1 -1.41 -16.56 -2.78
C MET A 1 -2.55 -16.18 -3.71
N GLU A 2 -3.80 -16.37 -3.27
CA GLU A 2 -4.94 -16.52 -4.18
C GLU A 2 -5.49 -15.18 -4.70
N TRP A 3 -4.84 -14.66 -5.74
CA TRP A 3 -5.46 -13.75 -6.69
C TRP A 3 -5.65 -14.42 -8.06
N ASP A 4 -5.35 -15.72 -8.14
CA ASP A 4 -5.13 -16.47 -9.37
C ASP A 4 -6.43 -16.78 -10.14
N ASP A 5 -7.58 -16.86 -9.44
CA ASP A 5 -8.81 -17.41 -10.04
C ASP A 5 -9.85 -16.34 -10.48
N GLN A 6 -9.64 -15.06 -10.16
CA GLN A 6 -10.57 -13.99 -10.55
C GLN A 6 -10.01 -13.11 -11.66
N ARG A 7 -10.45 -13.39 -12.90
CA ARG A 7 -10.19 -12.58 -14.12
C ARG A 7 -10.39 -11.06 -13.90
N SER A 8 -11.30 -10.70 -13.00
CA SER A 8 -11.64 -9.32 -12.63
C SER A 8 -10.56 -8.59 -11.81
N LYS A 9 -9.59 -9.31 -11.22
CA LYS A 9 -8.48 -8.79 -10.40
C LYS A 9 -7.12 -8.80 -11.10
N LYS A 10 -7.01 -9.36 -12.31
CA LYS A 10 -5.76 -9.35 -13.10
C LYS A 10 -5.17 -7.95 -13.30
N PHE A 11 -6.01 -6.92 -13.38
CA PHE A 11 -5.53 -5.54 -13.52
C PHE A 11 -4.73 -5.05 -12.31
N LEU A 12 -5.01 -5.55 -11.12
CA LEU A 12 -4.30 -5.17 -9.90
C LEU A 12 -2.93 -5.83 -9.83
N ILE A 13 -2.82 -7.08 -10.30
CA ILE A 13 -1.52 -7.73 -10.50
C ILE A 13 -0.69 -6.88 -11.47
N ASN A 14 -1.28 -6.47 -12.60
CA ASN A 14 -0.59 -5.61 -13.55
C ASN A 14 -0.15 -4.25 -12.94
N ILE A 15 -0.97 -3.63 -12.08
CA ILE A 15 -0.57 -2.42 -11.35
C ILE A 15 0.65 -2.71 -10.48
N LEU A 16 0.61 -3.77 -9.67
CA LEU A 16 1.70 -4.12 -8.76
C LEU A 16 2.99 -4.43 -9.51
N ASP A 17 2.91 -5.19 -10.60
CA ASP A 17 4.07 -5.54 -11.43
C ASP A 17 4.65 -4.29 -12.12
N THR A 18 3.78 -3.38 -12.57
CA THR A 18 4.20 -2.10 -13.16
C THR A 18 4.93 -1.25 -12.12
N LEU A 19 4.38 -1.12 -10.90
CA LEU A 19 5.02 -0.35 -9.83
C LEU A 19 6.36 -0.96 -9.42
N LYS A 20 6.47 -2.29 -9.35
CA LYS A 20 7.73 -2.98 -9.08
C LYS A 20 8.78 -2.72 -10.15
N ALA A 21 8.44 -2.89 -11.42
CA ALA A 21 9.39 -2.68 -12.51
C ALA A 21 9.91 -1.23 -12.55
N ASN A 22 9.01 -0.26 -12.32
CA ASN A 22 9.40 1.15 -12.22
C ASN A 22 10.25 1.42 -10.98
N LEU A 23 9.93 0.83 -9.82
CA LEU A 23 10.75 0.95 -8.61
C LEU A 23 12.15 0.38 -8.81
N GLU A 24 12.26 -0.82 -9.40
CA GLU A 24 13.56 -1.44 -9.70
C GLU A 24 14.41 -0.56 -10.62
N SER A 25 13.76 0.06 -11.62
CA SER A 25 14.43 1.00 -12.54
C SER A 25 14.85 2.29 -11.82
N HIS A 26 14.00 2.81 -10.93
CA HIS A 26 14.28 4.01 -10.14
C HIS A 26 15.41 3.78 -9.14
N LEU A 27 15.43 2.65 -8.43
CA LEU A 27 16.48 2.30 -7.48
C LEU A 27 17.81 1.97 -8.15
N TYR A 28 17.79 1.57 -9.43
CA TYR A 28 19.01 1.44 -10.22
C TYR A 28 19.69 2.80 -10.42
N GLU A 29 18.91 3.87 -10.65
CA GLU A 29 19.41 5.24 -10.80
C GLU A 29 19.64 5.94 -9.44
N PHE A 30 18.83 5.62 -8.43
CA PHE A 30 18.80 6.24 -7.10
C PHE A 30 18.75 5.18 -5.98
N PRO A 31 19.86 4.48 -5.70
CA PRO A 31 19.87 3.35 -4.76
C PRO A 31 19.62 3.74 -3.29
N GLU A 32 19.76 5.02 -2.94
CA GLU A 32 19.54 5.54 -1.58
C GLU A 32 18.09 6.01 -1.35
N ASP A 33 17.22 5.98 -2.37
CA ASP A 33 15.82 6.42 -2.25
C ASP A 33 14.96 5.35 -1.55
N THR A 34 15.18 5.22 -0.24
CA THR A 34 14.43 4.30 0.61
C THR A 34 12.98 4.74 0.81
N GLU A 35 12.69 6.04 0.69
CA GLU A 35 11.33 6.59 0.84
C GLU A 35 10.41 6.02 -0.24
N THR A 36 10.83 6.09 -1.50
CA THR A 36 10.04 5.56 -2.62
C THR A 36 9.92 4.03 -2.53
N GLU A 37 10.96 3.35 -2.04
CA GLU A 37 10.91 1.90 -1.81
C GLU A 37 9.88 1.51 -0.74
N GLU A 38 9.85 2.21 0.38
CA GLU A 38 8.90 1.99 1.47
C GLU A 38 7.46 2.26 1.03
N GLN A 39 7.22 3.38 0.34
CA GLN A 39 5.92 3.75 -0.19
C GLN A 39 5.33 2.62 -1.07
N ILE A 40 6.12 2.11 -2.02
CA ILE A 40 5.67 1.05 -2.91
C ILE A 40 5.46 -0.27 -2.18
N LYS A 41 6.29 -0.60 -1.17
CA LYS A 41 6.09 -1.78 -0.32
C LYS A 41 4.78 -1.70 0.47
N ASP A 42 4.48 -0.54 1.04
CA ASP A 42 3.25 -0.32 1.80
C ASP A 42 2.01 -0.41 0.89
N ILE A 43 2.05 0.21 -0.29
CA ILE A 43 1.01 0.04 -1.33
C ILE A 43 0.81 -1.45 -1.67
N GLN A 44 1.89 -2.21 -1.88
CA GLN A 44 1.78 -3.64 -2.20
C GLN A 44 1.15 -4.45 -1.07
N HIS A 45 1.48 -4.14 0.17
CA HIS A 45 0.94 -4.80 1.35
C HIS A 45 -0.55 -4.49 1.53
N ASP A 46 -0.92 -3.22 1.44
CA ASP A 46 -2.27 -2.75 1.74
C ASP A 46 -3.25 -3.06 0.60
N LEU A 47 -2.83 -2.95 -0.66
CA LEU A 47 -3.65 -3.33 -1.80
C LEU A 47 -4.02 -4.82 -1.80
N LYS A 48 -3.18 -5.68 -1.19
CA LYS A 48 -3.49 -7.11 -1.02
C LYS A 48 -4.52 -7.37 0.08
N ARG A 49 -4.64 -6.47 1.06
CA ARG A 49 -5.47 -6.63 2.26
C ARG A 49 -6.78 -5.85 2.18
N VAL A 50 -6.86 -4.83 1.32
CA VAL A 50 -8.06 -4.02 1.16
C VAL A 50 -9.22 -4.85 0.62
N SER A 51 -10.41 -4.67 1.22
CA SER A 51 -11.63 -5.27 0.68
C SER A 51 -12.07 -4.52 -0.58
N LEU A 52 -12.06 -5.23 -1.71
CA LEU A 52 -12.40 -4.68 -3.02
C LEU A 52 -13.91 -4.79 -3.27
N THR A 53 -14.64 -3.72 -2.93
CA THR A 53 -16.03 -3.55 -3.37
C THR A 53 -16.07 -3.18 -4.87
N PRO A 54 -17.22 -3.29 -5.56
CA PRO A 54 -17.35 -2.88 -6.95
C PRO A 54 -16.93 -1.41 -7.20
N ASN A 55 -17.31 -0.49 -6.29
CA ASN A 55 -16.94 0.92 -6.38
C ASN A 55 -15.42 1.11 -6.25
N ARG A 56 -14.80 0.52 -5.22
CA ARG A 56 -13.34 0.54 -4.99
C ARG A 56 -12.55 -0.04 -6.17
N THR A 57 -13.07 -1.12 -6.75
CA THR A 57 -12.49 -1.73 -7.95
C THR A 57 -12.59 -0.79 -9.16
N SER A 58 -13.71 -0.06 -9.29
CA SER A 58 -13.90 0.95 -10.33
C SER A 58 -12.91 2.10 -10.19
N ASP A 59 -12.67 2.59 -8.98
CA ASP A 59 -11.72 3.66 -8.70
C ASP A 59 -10.28 3.25 -9.06
N LEU A 60 -9.84 2.08 -8.59
CA LEU A 60 -8.52 1.53 -8.95
C LEU A 60 -8.37 1.31 -10.46
N ARG A 61 -9.43 0.87 -11.14
CA ARG A 61 -9.44 0.77 -12.61
C ARG A 61 -9.36 2.14 -13.27
N ARG A 62 -9.95 3.18 -12.69
CA ARG A 62 -9.88 4.55 -13.22
C ARG A 62 -8.46 5.08 -13.13
N TYR A 63 -7.79 4.91 -12.00
CA TYR A 63 -6.37 5.30 -11.84
C TYR A 63 -5.50 4.56 -12.86
N TRP A 64 -5.69 3.24 -12.97
CA TRP A 64 -4.95 2.43 -13.95
C TRP A 64 -5.18 2.86 -15.40
N ARG A 65 -6.43 3.15 -15.78
CA ARG A 65 -6.74 3.64 -17.14
C ARG A 65 -6.15 5.02 -17.40
N ARG A 66 -6.12 5.91 -16.41
CA ARG A 66 -5.48 7.23 -16.54
C ARG A 66 -3.99 7.08 -16.79
N TYR A 67 -3.30 6.29 -15.97
CA TYR A 67 -1.89 5.96 -16.16
C TYR A 67 -1.60 5.42 -17.57
N LYS A 68 -2.40 4.44 -18.04
CA LYS A 68 -2.23 3.87 -19.39
C LYS A 68 -2.64 4.81 -20.53
N GLY A 69 -3.68 5.61 -20.32
CA GLY A 69 -4.19 6.56 -21.32
C GLY A 69 -3.25 7.75 -21.53
N GLU A 70 -2.46 8.10 -20.51
CA GLU A 70 -1.36 9.07 -20.58
C GLU A 70 -0.10 8.48 -21.24
N GLY A 71 -0.17 7.28 -21.84
CA GLY A 71 0.94 6.65 -22.58
C GLY A 71 1.90 5.84 -21.70
N GLY A 72 1.49 5.43 -20.50
CA GLY A 72 2.42 4.91 -19.49
C GLY A 72 3.17 6.06 -18.83
N GLY A 73 2.39 7.04 -18.33
CA GLY A 73 2.89 8.29 -17.79
C GLY A 73 3.56 8.15 -16.43
N ASP A 74 3.42 9.16 -15.59
CA ASP A 74 4.09 9.24 -14.28
C ASP A 74 3.61 8.13 -13.32
N TRP A 75 4.48 7.15 -13.09
CA TRP A 75 4.20 6.03 -12.18
C TRP A 75 4.19 6.48 -10.71
N LYS A 76 4.90 7.56 -10.35
CA LYS A 76 4.84 8.14 -8.99
C LYS A 76 3.47 8.75 -8.74
N LYS A 77 2.90 9.44 -9.73
CA LYS A 77 1.51 9.91 -9.67
C LYS A 77 0.51 8.76 -9.52
N LEU A 78 0.73 7.62 -10.17
CA LEU A 78 -0.08 6.41 -9.95
C LEU A 78 0.08 5.88 -8.52
N ALA A 79 1.32 5.81 -8.01
CA ALA A 79 1.61 5.38 -6.64
C ALA A 79 0.87 6.26 -5.62
N ASN A 80 1.01 7.58 -5.71
CA ASN A 80 0.35 8.55 -4.83
C ASN A 80 -1.18 8.40 -4.88
N GLN A 81 -1.78 8.25 -6.07
CA GLN A 81 -3.23 8.04 -6.17
C GLN A 81 -3.71 6.75 -5.49
N ILE A 82 -2.88 5.71 -5.50
CA ILE A 82 -3.20 4.43 -4.84
C ILE A 82 -2.99 4.56 -3.33
N GLU A 83 -1.91 5.20 -2.90
CA GLU A 83 -1.64 5.49 -1.49
C GLU A 83 -2.78 6.33 -0.88
N ASP A 84 -3.11 7.47 -1.48
CA ASP A 84 -4.24 8.32 -1.08
C ASP A 84 -5.52 7.48 -0.96
N PHE A 85 -5.80 6.63 -1.94
CA PHE A 85 -6.96 5.74 -1.93
C PHE A 85 -6.92 4.72 -0.79
N LEU A 86 -5.75 4.21 -0.42
CA LEU A 86 -5.58 3.22 0.64
C LEU A 86 -5.66 3.86 2.02
N GLU A 87 -5.05 5.03 2.23
CA GLU A 87 -5.16 5.81 3.48
C GLU A 87 -6.63 6.04 3.86
N ASP A 88 -7.40 6.52 2.88
CA ASP A 88 -8.82 6.85 2.96
C ASP A 88 -9.74 5.65 3.28
N LYS A 89 -9.22 4.42 3.14
CA LYS A 89 -9.98 3.17 3.21
C LYS A 89 -9.40 2.21 4.25
N SER A 90 -8.29 2.58 4.88
CA SER A 90 -7.56 1.85 5.91
C SER A 90 -8.23 1.87 7.30
N VAL A 91 -9.47 2.37 7.44
CA VAL A 91 -10.24 2.36 8.70
C VAL A 91 -10.51 0.94 9.25
N SER A 92 -10.15 -0.11 8.52
CA SER A 92 -9.94 -1.45 9.11
C SER A 92 -8.47 -1.66 9.49
N THR A 93 -7.89 -0.71 10.23
CA THR A 93 -6.57 -0.89 10.84
C THR A 93 -6.75 -1.97 11.90
N VAL A 94 -6.40 -3.22 11.56
CA VAL A 94 -5.67 -4.02 12.52
C VAL A 94 -4.41 -3.21 12.75
N SER A 95 -4.44 -2.35 13.77
CA SER A 95 -3.31 -1.56 14.22
C SER A 95 -2.10 -2.47 14.16
N ARG A 96 -1.05 -2.07 13.43
CA ARG A 96 0.28 -2.64 13.62
C ARG A 96 0.54 -2.50 15.12
N LEU A 97 0.22 -3.53 15.91
CA LEU A 97 0.72 -3.63 17.26
C LEU A 97 2.23 -3.68 17.05
N LYS A 98 2.88 -2.57 17.40
CA LYS A 98 4.34 -2.53 17.52
C LYS A 98 4.71 -3.77 18.34
N GLU A 99 5.71 -4.52 17.90
CA GLU A 99 6.13 -5.73 18.62
C GLU A 99 6.30 -5.40 20.10
N PHE A 100 5.83 -6.32 20.95
CA PHE A 100 5.89 -6.16 22.40
C PHE A 100 7.34 -5.92 22.83
N ASP A 101 7.63 -4.69 23.22
CA ASP A 101 8.93 -4.25 23.67
C ASP A 101 8.99 -4.34 25.20
N LYS A 102 9.65 -5.39 25.71
CA LYS A 102 9.83 -5.60 27.15
C LYS A 102 10.53 -4.42 27.83
N ASP A 103 11.37 -3.68 27.11
CA ASP A 103 12.15 -2.59 27.68
C ASP A 103 11.30 -1.33 27.92
N LYS A 104 10.09 -1.27 27.35
CA LYS A 104 9.12 -0.17 27.57
C LYS A 104 8.10 -0.47 28.67
N LEU A 105 8.22 -1.61 29.36
CA LEU A 105 7.26 -2.02 30.37
C LEU A 105 7.53 -1.27 31.68
N GLN A 106 6.66 -0.29 31.99
CA GLN A 106 6.75 0.48 33.23
C GLN A 106 5.73 -0.04 34.25
N LEU A 107 6.20 -0.46 35.42
CA LEU A 107 5.35 -0.76 36.56
C LEU A 107 4.93 0.56 37.21
N ILE A 108 3.67 0.94 37.06
CA ILE A 108 3.09 2.09 37.78
C ILE A 108 2.27 1.54 38.94
N THR A 109 2.78 1.70 40.16
CA THR A 109 2.03 1.46 41.39
C THR A 109 1.22 2.69 41.72
N VAL A 110 -0.10 2.58 41.67
CA VAL A 110 -1.02 3.62 42.14
C VAL A 110 -1.37 3.29 43.58
N GLU A 111 -0.86 4.07 44.53
CA GLU A 111 -1.28 3.99 45.92
C GLU A 111 -2.65 4.64 46.05
N PHE A 112 -3.65 3.82 46.37
CA PHE A 112 -4.98 4.32 46.71
C PHE A 112 -5.00 4.68 48.20
N ILE A 113 -5.14 5.96 48.52
CA ILE A 113 -5.36 6.44 49.88
C ILE A 113 -6.88 6.62 50.06
N SER A 114 -7.47 5.84 50.97
CA SER A 114 -8.88 5.93 51.37
C SER A 114 -9.08 6.79 52.61
#